data_AF-A0A7V7AGZ5-F1
#
_entry.id   AF-A0A7V7AGZ5-F1
#
_cell.length_a   1.000
_cell.length_b   1.000
_cell.length_c   1.000
_cell.angle_alpha   90.00
_cell.angle_beta   90.00
_cell.angle_gamma   90.00
#
_symmetry.space_group_name_H-M   'P 1'
#
loop_
_entity.id
_entity.type
_entity.pdbx_description
1 polymer ?
#
loop_
_entity_poly.entity_id
_entity_poly.type
_entity_poly.pdbx_seq_one_letter_code
_entity_poly.pdbx_strand_id
1 'polypeptide(L)'
;LTKIPGIGKKTAQRLILELKDKAANYYHQEVGTGPAAVFSGPDPIFRDAFNGLLSLGYSSEEVTPLLVNGREILGEESPAEDLIRFVLKEIARARR
;
A
#
# COMPACT_ATOMS: atom_id res chain seq x y z
N LEU A 1 0.32 5.23 -30.19
CA LEU A 1 0.62 3.77 -30.15
C LEU A 1 0.35 3.04 -31.47
N THR A 2 -0.61 3.48 -32.29
CA THR A 2 -0.84 2.97 -33.67
C THR A 2 0.22 3.36 -34.70
N LYS A 3 1.29 4.06 -34.32
CA LYS A 3 2.44 4.41 -35.19
C LYS A 3 3.56 3.36 -35.17
N ILE A 4 3.45 2.31 -34.36
CA ILE A 4 4.44 1.24 -34.29
C ILE A 4 4.11 0.21 -35.38
N PRO A 5 5.02 -0.06 -36.34
CA PRO A 5 4.78 -1.06 -37.37
C PRO A 5 4.59 -2.43 -36.70
N GLY A 6 3.46 -3.09 -36.97
CA GLY A 6 3.12 -4.41 -36.41
C GLY A 6 2.12 -4.41 -35.25
N ILE A 7 1.71 -3.25 -34.71
CA ILE A 7 0.66 -3.17 -33.66
C ILE A 7 -0.65 -2.64 -34.26
N GLY A 8 -1.61 -3.54 -34.47
CA GLY A 8 -2.96 -3.21 -34.94
C GLY A 8 -3.81 -2.49 -33.89
N LYS A 9 -4.93 -1.89 -34.33
CA LYS A 9 -5.85 -1.11 -33.48
C LYS A 9 -6.33 -1.87 -32.23
N LYS A 10 -6.63 -3.17 -32.38
CA LYS A 10 -7.11 -4.06 -31.31
C LYS A 10 -6.02 -4.37 -30.28
N THR A 11 -4.80 -4.61 -30.73
CA THR A 11 -3.63 -4.86 -29.87
C THR A 11 -3.23 -3.58 -29.13
N ALA A 12 -3.25 -2.43 -29.80
CA ALA A 12 -2.98 -1.14 -29.17
C ALA A 12 -4.02 -0.81 -28.07
N GLN A 13 -5.30 -1.05 -28.32
CA GLN A 13 -6.37 -0.84 -27.34
C GLN A 13 -6.21 -1.76 -26.12
N ARG A 14 -5.89 -3.04 -26.33
CA ARG A 14 -5.64 -3.99 -25.25
C ARG A 14 -4.43 -3.59 -24.41
N LEU A 15 -3.33 -3.18 -25.05
CA LEU A 15 -2.14 -2.68 -24.36
C LEU A 15 -2.44 -1.42 -23.54
N ILE A 16 -3.23 -0.49 -24.07
CA ILE A 16 -3.64 0.72 -23.32
C ILE A 16 -4.44 0.35 -22.08
N LEU A 17 -5.37 -0.61 -22.19
CA LEU A 17 -6.19 -1.03 -21.06
C LEU A 17 -5.33 -1.73 -19.99
N GLU A 18 -4.50 -2.70 -20.39
CA GLU A 18 -3.61 -3.42 -19.49
C GLU A 18 -2.57 -2.49 -18.82
N LEU A 19 -2.04 -1.52 -19.57
CA LEU A 19 -1.12 -0.51 -19.02
C LEU A 19 -1.85 0.49 -18.14
N LYS A 20 -3.11 0.86 -18.43
CA LYS A 20 -3.89 1.75 -17.57
C LYS A 20 -4.20 1.07 -16.23
N ASP A 21 -4.54 -0.21 -16.23
CA ASP A 21 -4.79 -0.98 -15.01
C ASP A 21 -3.50 -1.17 -14.20
N LYS A 22 -2.40 -1.55 -14.86
CA LYS A 22 -1.08 -1.66 -14.19
C LYS A 22 -0.57 -0.30 -13.71
N ALA A 23 -0.67 0.74 -14.53
CA ALA A 23 -0.26 2.09 -14.15
C ALA A 23 -1.15 2.62 -13.03
N ALA A 24 -2.45 2.32 -12.97
CA ALA A 24 -3.26 2.67 -11.81
C ALA A 24 -2.73 2.01 -10.52
N ASN A 25 -2.23 0.76 -10.62
CA ASN A 25 -1.61 0.06 -9.49
C ASN A 25 -0.21 0.62 -9.13
N TYR A 26 0.59 1.04 -10.13
CA TYR A 26 1.91 1.66 -9.91
C TYR A 26 1.82 3.13 -9.45
N TYR A 27 0.87 3.90 -9.97
CA TYR A 27 0.59 5.27 -9.52
C TYR A 27 0.03 5.26 -8.09
N HIS A 28 -0.71 4.22 -7.68
CA HIS A 28 -1.06 4.03 -6.26
C HIS A 28 0.18 3.80 -5.36
N GLN A 29 1.31 3.34 -5.90
CA GLN A 29 2.57 3.16 -5.17
C GLN A 29 3.47 4.40 -5.15
N GLU A 30 3.51 5.22 -6.21
CA GLU A 30 4.45 6.35 -6.31
C GLU A 30 3.80 7.75 -6.23
N VAL A 31 2.49 7.89 -6.51
CA VAL A 31 1.79 9.17 -6.38
C VAL A 31 0.65 8.97 -5.40
N GLY A 32 0.87 9.42 -4.17
CA GLY A 32 -0.11 9.35 -3.08
C GLY A 32 -1.42 10.06 -3.42
N THR A 33 -2.33 9.36 -4.10
CA THR A 33 -3.74 9.73 -4.28
C THR A 33 -4.69 8.53 -4.14
N GLY A 34 -4.23 7.41 -3.59
CA GLY A 34 -5.11 6.39 -2.98
C GLY A 34 -5.41 6.76 -1.51
N PRO A 35 -6.19 5.98 -0.74
CA PRO A 35 -6.37 6.22 0.70
C PRO A 35 -5.06 6.30 1.50
N ALA A 36 -3.93 5.88 0.93
CA ALA A 36 -2.58 6.20 1.45
C ALA A 36 -2.26 7.71 1.52
N ALA A 37 -2.87 8.54 0.68
CA ALA A 37 -2.76 10.00 0.70
C ALA A 37 -3.41 10.63 1.95
N VAL A 38 -4.36 9.93 2.58
CA VAL A 38 -4.99 10.35 3.83
C VAL A 38 -4.00 10.25 5.00
N PHE A 39 -2.97 9.40 4.87
CA PHE A 39 -1.87 9.28 5.84
C PHE A 39 -0.62 10.05 5.39
N SER A 40 -0.81 11.25 4.84
CA SER A 40 0.25 12.27 4.74
C SER A 40 0.53 12.95 6.09
N GLY A 41 0.45 12.18 7.19
CA GLY A 41 0.99 12.62 8.47
C GLY A 41 2.52 12.61 8.42
N PRO A 42 3.21 13.45 9.21
CA PRO A 42 4.66 13.58 9.21
C PRO A 42 5.38 12.39 9.84
N ASP A 43 4.70 11.28 10.16
CA ASP A 43 5.29 10.10 10.79
C ASP A 43 5.85 9.12 9.73
N PRO A 44 7.15 9.19 9.39
CA PRO A 44 7.77 8.27 8.43
C PRO A 44 7.72 6.82 8.92
N ILE A 45 7.78 6.60 10.23
CA ILE A 45 7.80 5.27 10.82
C ILE A 45 6.44 4.58 10.62
N PHE A 46 5.34 5.31 10.79
CA PHE A 46 4.00 4.78 10.50
C PHE A 46 3.88 4.36 9.03
N ARG A 47 4.38 5.19 8.12
CA ARG A 47 4.33 4.94 6.68
C ARG A 47 5.15 3.70 6.29
N ASP A 48 6.35 3.57 6.86
CA ASP A 48 7.22 2.42 6.61
C ASP A 48 6.58 1.12 7.12
N ALA A 49 5.98 1.16 8.32
CA ALA A 49 5.24 0.02 8.86
C ALA A 49 4.03 -0.36 7.98
N PHE A 50 3.25 0.62 7.54
CA PHE A 50 2.10 0.42 6.65
C PHE A 50 2.52 -0.23 5.32
N ASN A 51 3.53 0.33 4.64
CA ASN A 51 4.02 -0.19 3.37
C ASN A 51 4.62 -1.59 3.51
N GLY A 52 5.33 -1.85 4.61
CA GLY A 52 5.84 -3.18 4.94
C GLY A 52 4.72 -4.20 5.06
N LEU A 53 3.65 -3.87 5.79
CA LEU A 53 2.50 -4.77 5.98
C LEU A 53 1.72 -5.01 4.69
N LEU A 54 1.53 -3.99 3.84
CA LEU A 54 0.93 -4.18 2.52
C LEU A 54 1.78 -5.10 1.63
N SER A 55 3.12 -4.97 1.70
CA SER A 55 4.05 -5.82 0.95
C SER A 55 4.03 -7.29 1.40
N LEU A 56 3.65 -7.55 2.65
CA LEU A 56 3.40 -8.89 3.18
C LEU A 56 2.06 -9.48 2.71
N GLY A 57 1.22 -8.70 2.01
CA GLY A 57 -0.05 -9.14 1.46
C GLY A 57 -1.26 -8.90 2.37
N TYR A 58 -1.12 -8.11 3.44
CA TYR A 58 -2.26 -7.69 4.26
C TYR A 58 -3.04 -6.56 3.60
N SER A 59 -4.35 -6.51 3.86
CA SER A 59 -5.19 -5.44 3.31
C SER A 59 -5.01 -4.14 4.11
N SER A 60 -5.13 -2.99 3.44
CA SER A 60 -5.06 -1.67 4.10
C SER A 60 -6.13 -1.53 5.20
N GLU A 61 -7.31 -2.10 4.98
CA GLU A 61 -8.42 -2.06 5.93
C GLU A 61 -8.14 -2.85 7.22
N GLU A 62 -7.39 -3.96 7.13
CA GLU A 62 -7.02 -4.79 8.30
C GLU A 62 -5.91 -4.11 9.12
N VAL A 63 -4.94 -3.48 8.46
CA VAL A 63 -3.72 -2.99 9.13
C VAL A 63 -3.84 -1.57 9.67
N THR A 64 -4.60 -0.69 9.02
CA THR A 64 -4.74 0.72 9.43
C THR A 64 -5.22 0.88 10.88
N PRO A 65 -6.31 0.24 11.34
CA PRO A 65 -6.77 0.40 12.71
C PRO A 65 -5.77 -0.15 13.74
N LEU A 66 -5.04 -1.21 13.39
CA LEU A 66 -4.03 -1.82 14.26
C LEU A 66 -2.77 -0.97 14.38
N LEU A 67 -2.37 -0.28 13.31
CA LEU A 67 -1.24 0.65 13.32
C LEU A 67 -1.55 1.89 14.18
N VAL A 68 -2.76 2.42 14.11
CA VAL A 68 -3.19 3.55 14.96
C VAL A 68 -3.16 3.14 16.43
N ASN A 69 -3.75 1.99 16.77
CA ASN A 69 -3.72 1.44 18.13
C ASN A 69 -2.28 1.16 18.60
N GLY A 70 -1.46 0.57 17.72
CA GLY A 70 -0.04 0.34 17.99
C GLY A 70 0.71 1.63 18.29
N ARG A 71 0.39 2.74 17.61
CA ARG A 71 0.97 4.06 17.90
C ARG A 71 0.53 4.65 19.22
N GLU A 72 -0.72 4.49 19.60
CA GLU A 72 -1.21 4.93 20.90
C GLU A 72 -0.53 4.17 22.05
N ILE A 73 -0.24 2.88 21.86
CA ILE A 73 0.36 2.02 22.89
C ILE A 73 1.88 2.18 22.97
N LEU A 74 2.57 2.15 21.82
CA LEU A 74 4.03 2.15 21.75
C LEU A 74 4.62 3.56 21.74
N GLY A 75 3.82 4.59 21.49
CA GLY A 75 4.26 5.97 21.39
C GLY A 75 4.89 6.31 20.03
N GLU A 76 5.09 7.62 19.79
CA GLU A 76 5.54 8.16 18.51
C GLU A 76 7.00 7.82 18.17
N GLU A 77 7.85 7.64 19.19
CA GLU A 77 9.29 7.35 18.98
C GLU A 77 9.60 5.88 18.75
N SER A 78 8.62 4.99 18.90
CA SER A 78 8.85 3.56 18.67
C SER A 78 9.21 3.26 17.22
N PRO A 79 10.18 2.36 16.95
CA PRO A 79 10.64 2.06 15.60
C PRO A 79 9.57 1.30 14.79
N ALA A 80 9.70 1.36 13.45
CA ALA A 80 8.74 0.73 12.52
C ALA A 80 8.60 -0.77 12.76
N GLU A 81 9.70 -1.43 13.10
CA GLU A 81 9.78 -2.87 13.35
C GLU A 81 8.90 -3.29 14.53
N ASP A 82 8.85 -2.48 15.59
CA ASP A 82 8.03 -2.75 16.76
C ASP A 82 6.55 -2.57 16.43
N LEU A 83 6.22 -1.56 15.61
CA LEU A 83 4.87 -1.32 15.11
C LEU A 83 4.39 -2.49 14.23
N ILE A 84 5.23 -2.95 13.29
CA ILE A 84 4.95 -4.12 12.44
C ILE A 84 4.74 -5.36 13.31
N ARG A 85 5.62 -5.61 14.28
CA ARG A 85 5.52 -6.76 15.18
C ARG A 85 4.24 -6.73 16.00
N PHE A 86 3.84 -5.56 16.49
CA PHE A 86 2.59 -5.36 17.21
C PHE A 86 1.39 -5.74 16.33
N VAL A 87 1.31 -5.18 15.13
CA VAL A 87 0.19 -5.44 14.20
C VAL A 87 0.10 -6.92 13.84
N LEU A 88 1.22 -7.55 13.49
CA LEU A 88 1.26 -8.98 13.16
C LEU A 88 0.78 -9.86 14.33
N LYS A 89 1.13 -9.49 15.56
CA LYS A 89 0.70 -10.21 16.77
C LYS A 89 -0.80 -10.08 16.99
N GLU A 90 -1.37 -8.90 16.76
CA GLU A 90 -2.81 -8.67 16.89
C GLU A 90 -3.60 -9.42 15.80
N ILE A 91 -3.12 -9.41 14.55
CA ILE A 91 -3.73 -10.23 13.48
C ILE A 91 -3.69 -11.72 13.83
N ALA A 92 -2.57 -12.21 14.35
CA ALA A 92 -2.44 -13.61 14.75
C ALA A 92 -3.35 -13.97 15.93
N ARG A 93 -3.67 -13.02 16.82
CA ARG A 93 -4.63 -13.19 17.91
C ARG A 93 -6.08 -13.19 17.40
N ALA A 94 -6.42 -12.29 16.49
CA ALA A 94 -7.76 -12.18 15.92
C ALA A 94 -8.16 -13.41 15.08
N ARG A 95 -7.18 -14.18 14.58
CA ARG A 95 -7.39 -15.41 13.80
C ARG A 95 -7.39 -16.69 14.64
N ARG A 96 -7.19 -16.62 15.96
CA ARG A 96 -7.30 -17.76 16.89
C ARG A 96 -8.68 -17.82 17.50
#